data_AF-A0A9D5QGM5-F1
#
_entry.id   AF-A0A9D5QGM5-F1
#
_cell.length_a   1.000
_cell.length_b   1.000
_cell.length_c   1.000
_cell.angle_alpha   90.00
_cell.angle_beta   90.00
_cell.angle_gamma   90.00
#
_symmetry.space_group_name_H-M   'P 1'
#
loop_
_entity.id
_entity.type
_entity.pdbx_description
1 polymer ?
#
loop_
_entity_poly.entity_id
_entity_poly.type
_entity_poly.pdbx_seq_one_letter_code
_entity_poly.pdbx_strand_id
1 'polypeptide(L)'
;MKSATILSAAVLLPVLMGLGCREKNETKIEHHHEETGHSIYGSGFELASCDQITEPDIRDLCERIRHKDPEEFEAIMLTNKFHQHIGPNNIYGAKMALYAKKLLGGKDHEISVLSEAGTRPPVSCLNDGIMCAIGATFGRGLIQVAPDSSKLAATFSYNGKAVRLEVRPEKLAYTRKVISDSRKKYGGLTDDYFKDVRKTGLHAWENYAQDDLFLVSYPDNASSVCEFSKGNVNSFYNRLHEFLHSGPSNDEIISFIESDPCVARGSIETEGNEMLIVFYWKSNNEKLVYAH
;
A
#
# COMPACT_ATOMS: atom_id res chain seq x y z
N MET A 1 74.49 9.14 -41.72
CA MET A 1 73.07 9.32 -42.11
C MET A 1 72.28 8.12 -41.59
N LYS A 2 71.13 8.39 -40.94
CA LYS A 2 70.23 7.51 -40.17
C LYS A 2 69.99 6.12 -40.83
N SER A 3 69.81 4.97 -40.17
CA SER A 3 69.71 4.58 -38.75
C SER A 3 69.93 3.04 -38.63
N ALA A 4 70.44 2.63 -37.46
CA ALA A 4 70.68 1.30 -36.84
C ALA A 4 69.97 0.06 -37.43
N THR A 5 70.55 -1.12 -37.67
CA THR A 5 71.57 -1.99 -37.02
C THR A 5 71.04 -2.96 -35.94
N ILE A 6 70.70 -4.16 -36.45
CA ILE A 6 71.10 -5.54 -36.09
C ILE A 6 70.65 -6.19 -34.76
N LEU A 7 70.09 -7.39 -35.00
CA LEU A 7 69.77 -8.55 -34.15
C LEU A 7 70.97 -9.21 -33.42
N SER A 8 70.62 -9.85 -32.30
CA SER A 8 71.16 -11.15 -31.81
C SER A 8 72.55 -11.16 -31.19
N ALA A 9 72.91 -11.95 -30.17
CA ALA A 9 72.25 -12.64 -29.06
C ALA A 9 73.41 -13.30 -28.30
N ALA A 10 73.40 -13.34 -26.96
CA ALA A 10 74.19 -14.30 -26.19
C ALA A 10 73.61 -14.42 -24.78
N VAL A 11 73.01 -15.57 -24.42
CA VAL A 11 73.60 -16.73 -23.71
C VAL A 11 73.13 -16.78 -22.24
N LEU A 12 72.23 -17.75 -22.01
CA LEU A 12 71.92 -18.60 -20.85
C LEU A 12 72.41 -18.28 -19.41
N LEU A 13 71.39 -18.11 -18.52
CA LEU A 13 71.13 -18.63 -17.14
C LEU A 13 72.21 -18.57 -16.03
N PRO A 14 71.87 -18.29 -14.73
CA PRO A 14 70.81 -18.97 -13.91
C PRO A 14 69.89 -18.02 -13.08
N VAL A 15 68.58 -18.28 -12.92
CA VAL A 15 67.86 -19.07 -11.88
C VAL A 15 67.84 -18.47 -10.46
N LEU A 16 66.66 -17.89 -10.15
CA LEU A 16 65.90 -17.82 -8.88
C LEU A 16 66.50 -17.08 -7.67
N MET A 17 66.21 -15.77 -7.58
CA MET A 17 65.92 -15.10 -6.31
C MET A 17 64.40 -15.06 -6.10
N GLY A 18 63.91 -15.81 -5.12
CA GLY A 18 62.56 -15.68 -4.60
C GLY A 18 62.47 -14.43 -3.72
N LEU A 19 61.85 -13.37 -4.25
CA LEU A 19 61.39 -12.23 -3.45
C LEU A 19 60.11 -12.64 -2.73
N GLY A 20 60.20 -12.77 -1.40
CA GLY A 20 59.05 -13.00 -0.52
C GLY A 20 58.05 -11.87 -0.64
N CYS A 21 56.82 -12.22 -0.99
CA CYS A 21 55.66 -11.35 -1.00
C CYS A 21 55.45 -10.70 0.38
N ARG A 22 55.41 -9.37 0.38
CA ARG A 22 54.96 -8.54 1.48
C ARG A 22 53.44 -8.67 1.57
N GLU A 23 52.95 -9.36 2.60
CA GLU A 23 51.52 -9.43 2.94
C GLU A 23 50.97 -8.01 3.06
N LYS A 24 49.98 -7.68 2.24
CA LYS A 24 49.15 -6.50 2.43
C LYS A 24 48.10 -6.86 3.46
N ASN A 25 48.15 -6.19 4.60
CA ASN A 25 47.06 -6.12 5.56
C ASN A 25 45.79 -5.66 4.82
N GLU A 26 44.86 -6.59 4.60
CA GLU A 26 43.48 -6.27 4.28
C GLU A 26 42.87 -5.67 5.54
N THR A 27 42.72 -4.35 5.55
CA THR A 27 41.85 -3.65 6.48
C THR A 27 40.44 -4.17 6.26
N LYS A 28 40.01 -5.07 7.15
CA LYS A 28 38.63 -5.51 7.28
C LYS A 28 37.82 -4.26 7.62
N ILE A 29 37.16 -3.69 6.62
CA ILE A 29 36.11 -2.71 6.83
C ILE A 29 34.99 -3.54 7.48
N GLU A 30 34.93 -3.48 8.81
CA GLU A 30 33.75 -3.91 9.54
C GLU A 30 32.60 -3.01 9.07
N HIS A 31 31.80 -3.53 8.15
CA HIS A 31 30.47 -3.03 7.93
C HIS A 31 29.74 -3.19 9.27
N HIS A 32 29.62 -2.09 10.00
CA HIS A 32 28.58 -1.96 10.99
C HIS A 32 27.27 -2.24 10.26
N HIS A 33 26.76 -3.46 10.42
CA HIS A 33 25.36 -3.73 10.24
C HIS A 33 24.65 -2.84 11.26
N GLU A 34 24.19 -1.67 10.81
CA GLU A 34 23.01 -1.09 11.42
C GLU A 34 21.99 -2.22 11.47
N GLU A 35 21.59 -2.60 12.69
CA GLU A 35 20.39 -3.39 12.90
C GLU A 35 19.25 -2.61 12.25
N THR A 36 18.97 -2.89 10.99
CA THR A 36 17.74 -2.49 10.33
C THR A 36 16.66 -3.15 11.16
N GLY A 37 16.02 -2.37 12.03
CA GLY A 37 14.98 -2.85 12.93
C GLY A 37 14.01 -3.67 12.11
N HIS A 38 14.00 -4.99 12.35
CA HIS A 38 13.05 -5.88 11.71
C HIS A 38 11.67 -5.31 12.05
N SER A 39 10.97 -4.84 11.02
CA SER A 39 9.59 -4.42 11.18
C SER A 39 8.85 -5.58 11.86
N ILE A 40 8.28 -5.35 13.05
CA ILE A 40 7.46 -6.35 13.75
C ILE A 40 6.20 -6.73 12.94
N TYR A 41 5.94 -6.02 11.84
CA TYR A 41 4.89 -6.29 10.86
C TYR A 41 5.34 -7.23 9.73
N GLY A 42 6.56 -7.79 9.78
CA GLY A 42 6.98 -8.84 8.86
C GLY A 42 6.01 -10.02 8.93
N SER A 43 5.26 -10.24 7.86
CA SER A 43 4.18 -11.24 7.80
C SER A 43 4.70 -12.69 7.81
N GLY A 44 6.02 -12.89 7.74
CA GLY A 44 6.65 -14.18 7.50
C GLY A 44 6.36 -14.76 6.11
N PHE A 45 5.64 -14.02 5.26
CA PHE A 45 5.34 -14.38 3.87
C PHE A 45 6.36 -13.72 2.94
N GLU A 46 7.62 -14.15 3.03
CA GLU A 46 8.64 -13.75 2.06
C GLU A 46 8.76 -14.84 0.99
N LEU A 47 8.32 -14.52 -0.23
CA LEU A 47 8.65 -15.33 -1.39
C LEU A 47 10.14 -15.15 -1.68
N ALA A 48 10.97 -16.09 -1.25
CA ALA A 48 12.41 -16.06 -1.48
C ALA A 48 12.73 -16.09 -2.99
N SER A 49 11.95 -16.85 -3.77
CA SER A 49 12.09 -16.93 -5.23
C SER A 49 10.77 -17.25 -5.93
N CYS A 50 10.70 -16.94 -7.23
CA CYS A 50 9.53 -17.26 -8.06
C CYS A 50 9.31 -18.78 -8.23
N ASP A 51 10.34 -19.61 -8.05
CA ASP A 51 10.26 -21.07 -8.12
C ASP A 51 9.32 -21.69 -7.06
N GLN A 52 9.05 -20.96 -5.97
CA GLN A 52 8.11 -21.38 -4.93
C GLN A 52 6.64 -21.22 -5.37
N ILE A 53 6.38 -20.59 -6.53
CA ILE A 53 5.04 -20.38 -7.06
C ILE A 53 4.64 -21.58 -7.92
N THR A 54 3.59 -22.28 -7.50
CA THR A 54 3.10 -23.49 -8.16
C THR A 54 2.34 -23.22 -9.46
N GLU A 55 1.63 -22.10 -9.50
CA GLU A 55 0.80 -21.64 -10.60
C GLU A 55 1.69 -21.13 -11.75
N PRO A 56 1.77 -21.83 -12.90
CA PRO A 56 2.76 -21.53 -13.94
C PRO A 56 2.65 -20.12 -14.51
N ASP A 57 1.43 -19.62 -14.68
CA ASP A 57 1.17 -18.28 -15.22
C ASP A 57 1.62 -17.15 -14.27
N ILE A 58 1.50 -17.34 -12.95
CA ILE A 58 2.05 -16.39 -11.96
C ILE A 58 3.56 -16.54 -11.88
N ARG A 59 4.11 -17.76 -11.90
CA ARG A 59 5.56 -17.97 -11.86
C ARG A 59 6.24 -17.28 -13.05
N ASP A 60 5.71 -17.47 -14.25
CA ASP A 60 6.23 -16.82 -15.45
C ASP A 60 6.14 -15.29 -15.35
N LEU A 61 5.05 -14.77 -14.77
CA LEU A 61 4.87 -13.34 -14.55
C LEU A 61 5.86 -12.80 -13.50
N CYS A 62 6.09 -13.53 -12.41
CA CYS A 62 7.01 -13.18 -11.33
C CYS A 62 8.41 -12.85 -11.86
N GLU A 63 8.96 -13.72 -12.71
CA GLU A 63 10.26 -13.52 -13.35
C GLU A 63 10.34 -12.19 -14.13
N ARG A 64 9.22 -11.77 -14.73
CA ARG A 64 9.17 -10.56 -15.59
C ARG A 64 8.94 -9.27 -14.83
N ILE A 65 8.22 -9.29 -13.70
CA ILE A 65 7.75 -8.05 -13.07
C ILE A 65 8.17 -7.87 -11.60
N ARG A 66 8.48 -8.95 -10.85
CA ARG A 66 8.76 -8.83 -9.41
C ARG A 66 9.93 -7.90 -9.13
N HIS A 67 11.00 -7.96 -9.93
CA HIS A 67 12.18 -7.13 -9.76
C HIS A 67 11.92 -5.63 -10.00
N LYS A 68 10.82 -5.27 -10.69
CA LYS A 68 10.46 -3.88 -10.99
C LYS A 68 9.75 -3.22 -9.81
N ASP A 69 8.89 -3.98 -9.14
CA ASP A 69 8.12 -3.54 -7.99
C ASP A 69 7.82 -4.73 -7.04
N PRO A 70 8.76 -5.06 -6.13
CA PRO A 70 8.60 -6.18 -5.21
C PRO A 70 7.42 -6.01 -4.26
N GLU A 71 7.16 -4.77 -3.83
CA GLU A 71 6.07 -4.43 -2.90
C GLU A 71 4.70 -4.66 -3.56
N GLU A 72 4.52 -4.17 -4.79
CA GLU A 72 3.32 -4.46 -5.56
C GLU A 72 3.14 -5.96 -5.77
N PHE A 73 4.24 -6.67 -6.03
CA PHE A 73 4.19 -8.10 -6.24
C PHE A 73 3.69 -8.86 -5.00
N GLU A 74 4.26 -8.55 -3.84
CA GLU A 74 3.90 -9.17 -2.56
C GLU A 74 2.46 -8.82 -2.15
N ALA A 75 2.06 -7.56 -2.28
CA ALA A 75 0.69 -7.11 -2.01
C ALA A 75 -0.36 -7.85 -2.85
N ILE A 76 -0.09 -8.07 -4.13
CA ILE A 76 -0.99 -8.80 -5.02
C ILE A 76 -0.96 -10.30 -4.74
N MET A 77 0.19 -10.88 -4.39
CA MET A 77 0.25 -12.28 -3.98
C MET A 77 -0.55 -12.52 -2.70
N LEU A 78 -0.47 -11.62 -1.72
CA LEU A 78 -1.31 -11.64 -0.52
C LEU A 78 -2.79 -11.49 -0.88
N THR A 79 -3.13 -10.56 -1.78
CA THR A 79 -4.49 -10.38 -2.29
C THR A 79 -5.02 -11.66 -2.93
N ASN A 80 -4.23 -12.35 -3.74
CA ASN A 80 -4.61 -13.61 -4.36
C ASN A 80 -4.84 -14.72 -3.32
N LYS A 81 -4.00 -14.82 -2.28
CA LYS A 81 -4.18 -15.81 -1.21
C LYS A 81 -5.39 -15.49 -0.33
N PHE A 82 -5.63 -14.23 -0.02
CA PHE A 82 -6.78 -13.77 0.77
C PHE A 82 -8.10 -13.92 0.01
N HIS A 83 -8.15 -13.43 -1.24
CA HIS A 83 -9.35 -13.42 -2.08
C HIS A 83 -9.59 -14.75 -2.82
N GLN A 84 -8.60 -15.65 -2.80
CA GLN A 84 -8.60 -16.97 -3.43
C GLN A 84 -8.61 -16.98 -4.97
N HIS A 85 -8.50 -15.82 -5.63
CA HIS A 85 -8.24 -15.72 -7.07
C HIS A 85 -7.75 -14.32 -7.47
N ILE A 86 -7.10 -14.24 -8.63
CA ILE A 86 -6.74 -12.98 -9.29
C ILE A 86 -7.89 -12.51 -10.18
N GLY A 87 -8.30 -11.25 -10.00
CA GLY A 87 -9.28 -10.59 -10.86
C GLY A 87 -8.94 -9.11 -11.03
N PRO A 88 -9.37 -8.46 -12.11
CA PRO A 88 -8.96 -7.09 -12.41
C PRO A 88 -9.26 -6.11 -11.27
N ASN A 89 -10.42 -6.22 -10.61
CA ASN A 89 -10.80 -5.28 -9.57
C ASN A 89 -9.95 -5.40 -8.30
N ASN A 90 -9.55 -6.61 -7.90
CA ASN A 90 -8.66 -6.76 -6.73
C ASN A 90 -7.23 -6.31 -7.03
N ILE A 91 -6.75 -6.52 -8.26
CA ILE A 91 -5.48 -5.95 -8.76
C ILE A 91 -5.53 -4.42 -8.76
N TYR A 92 -6.63 -3.82 -9.26
CA TYR A 92 -6.81 -2.38 -9.23
C TYR A 92 -6.82 -1.85 -7.80
N GLY A 93 -7.45 -2.56 -6.86
CA GLY A 93 -7.47 -2.17 -5.45
C GLY A 93 -6.06 -2.10 -4.85
N ALA A 94 -5.24 -3.13 -5.07
CA ALA A 94 -3.87 -3.16 -4.57
C ALA A 94 -3.00 -2.05 -5.20
N LYS A 95 -3.02 -1.93 -6.53
CA LYS A 95 -2.31 -0.86 -7.25
C LYS A 95 -2.77 0.53 -6.81
N MET A 96 -4.06 0.72 -6.59
CA MET A 96 -4.66 1.98 -6.14
C MET A 96 -4.13 2.38 -4.77
N ALA A 97 -4.13 1.44 -3.83
CA ALA A 97 -3.69 1.71 -2.46
C ALA A 97 -2.19 2.01 -2.36
N LEU A 98 -1.34 1.25 -3.08
CA LEU A 98 0.10 1.53 -3.15
C LEU A 98 0.39 2.88 -3.80
N TYR A 99 -0.36 3.23 -4.85
CA TYR A 99 -0.20 4.52 -5.48
C TYR A 99 -0.59 5.68 -4.55
N ALA A 100 -1.72 5.55 -3.86
CA ALA A 100 -2.14 6.53 -2.86
C ALA A 100 -1.13 6.65 -1.71
N LYS A 101 -0.59 5.53 -1.23
CA LYS A 101 0.47 5.49 -0.21
C LYS A 101 1.68 6.32 -0.64
N LYS A 102 2.14 6.12 -1.88
CA LYS A 102 3.24 6.90 -2.48
C LYS A 102 2.92 8.40 -2.57
N LEU A 103 1.70 8.76 -3.00
CA LEU A 103 1.30 10.17 -3.15
C LEU A 103 1.16 10.90 -1.80
N LEU A 104 0.72 10.19 -0.76
CA LEU A 104 0.51 10.74 0.57
C LEU A 104 1.77 10.70 1.45
N GLY A 105 2.71 9.83 1.15
CA GLY A 105 3.91 9.59 1.97
C GLY A 105 3.61 8.90 3.30
N GLY A 106 2.51 8.14 3.37
CA GLY A 106 2.13 7.36 4.55
C GLY A 106 2.79 5.98 4.58
N LYS A 107 2.65 5.29 5.71
CA LYS A 107 3.06 3.88 5.85
C LYS A 107 1.84 2.96 5.92
N ASP A 108 2.09 1.66 5.85
CA ASP A 108 1.07 0.66 6.07
C ASP A 108 0.42 0.85 7.45
N HIS A 109 -0.87 0.57 7.55
CA HIS A 109 -1.68 0.74 8.76
C HIS A 109 -1.89 2.18 9.25
N GLU A 110 -1.40 3.20 8.53
CA GLU A 110 -1.59 4.61 8.90
C GLU A 110 -2.62 5.34 8.02
N ILE A 111 -2.91 4.82 6.83
CA ILE A 111 -3.76 5.47 5.83
C ILE A 111 -5.21 5.05 6.03
N SER A 112 -6.09 6.05 6.18
CA SER A 112 -7.54 5.84 6.19
C SER A 112 -8.12 5.86 4.78
N VAL A 113 -9.18 5.08 4.54
CA VAL A 113 -9.77 4.87 3.22
C VAL A 113 -11.29 4.99 3.29
N LEU A 114 -11.87 5.79 2.39
CA LEU A 114 -13.28 5.72 2.04
C LEU A 114 -13.41 5.10 0.64
N SER A 115 -13.83 3.85 0.59
CA SER A 115 -14.03 3.12 -0.66
C SER A 115 -15.42 3.37 -1.23
N GLU A 116 -15.49 3.69 -2.52
CA GLU A 116 -16.74 3.85 -3.27
C GLU A 116 -17.18 2.55 -3.96
N ALA A 117 -16.51 1.42 -3.68
CA ALA A 117 -16.76 0.13 -4.33
C ALA A 117 -18.03 -0.60 -3.86
N GLY A 118 -18.62 -0.15 -2.74
CA GLY A 118 -19.72 -0.86 -2.10
C GLY A 118 -19.30 -2.23 -1.55
N THR A 119 -20.29 -3.05 -1.21
CA THR A 119 -20.11 -4.39 -0.62
C THR A 119 -20.55 -5.53 -1.53
N ARG A 120 -20.90 -5.23 -2.80
CA ARG A 120 -21.41 -6.22 -3.75
C ARG A 120 -20.38 -6.56 -4.84
N PRO A 121 -20.08 -7.85 -5.05
CA PRO A 121 -19.25 -8.29 -6.16
C PRO A 121 -19.87 -7.95 -7.52
N PRO A 122 -19.06 -7.73 -8.57
CA PRO A 122 -17.59 -7.84 -8.57
C PRO A 122 -16.86 -6.56 -8.14
N VAL A 123 -17.57 -5.45 -7.90
CA VAL A 123 -16.94 -4.15 -7.61
C VAL A 123 -16.26 -4.16 -6.25
N SER A 124 -16.89 -4.76 -5.23
CA SER A 124 -16.35 -4.83 -3.87
C SER A 124 -15.03 -5.59 -3.74
N CYS A 125 -14.64 -6.39 -4.74
CA CYS A 125 -13.32 -7.04 -4.77
C CYS A 125 -12.16 -6.02 -4.76
N LEU A 126 -12.43 -4.76 -5.12
CA LEU A 126 -11.49 -3.64 -4.95
C LEU A 126 -11.03 -3.52 -3.50
N ASN A 127 -11.94 -3.67 -2.54
CA ASN A 127 -11.66 -3.48 -1.11
C ASN A 127 -10.61 -4.48 -0.62
N ASP A 128 -10.65 -5.72 -1.09
CA ASP A 128 -9.71 -6.76 -0.67
C ASP A 128 -8.28 -6.44 -1.11
N GLY A 129 -8.11 -5.94 -2.33
CA GLY A 129 -6.83 -5.45 -2.82
C GLY A 129 -6.30 -4.26 -2.01
N ILE A 130 -7.18 -3.30 -1.69
CA ILE A 130 -6.82 -2.15 -0.85
C ILE A 130 -6.36 -2.62 0.54
N MET A 131 -7.13 -3.49 1.19
CA MET A 131 -6.82 -4.00 2.53
C MET A 131 -5.49 -4.76 2.56
N CYS A 132 -5.23 -5.62 1.57
CA CYS A 132 -4.01 -6.41 1.51
C CYS A 132 -2.76 -5.55 1.22
N ALA A 133 -2.90 -4.48 0.44
CA ALA A 133 -1.77 -3.70 -0.03
C ALA A 133 -1.21 -2.70 1.00
N ILE A 134 -2.05 -2.15 1.88
CA ILE A 134 -1.63 -1.14 2.86
C ILE A 134 -2.13 -1.43 4.28
N GLY A 135 -2.76 -2.59 4.50
CA GLY A 135 -3.23 -3.01 5.81
C GLY A 135 -4.34 -2.14 6.41
N ALA A 136 -5.04 -1.36 5.60
CA ALA A 136 -6.19 -0.55 5.99
C ALA A 136 -7.45 -1.43 6.11
N THR A 137 -7.52 -2.27 7.15
CA THR A 137 -8.57 -3.29 7.29
C THR A 137 -9.82 -2.79 8.01
N PHE A 138 -10.95 -3.47 7.79
CA PHE A 138 -12.18 -3.20 8.54
C PHE A 138 -11.99 -3.36 10.06
N GLY A 139 -11.23 -4.36 10.48
CA GLY A 139 -10.97 -4.62 11.91
C GLY A 139 -10.16 -3.53 12.59
N ARG A 140 -9.35 -2.79 11.83
CA ARG A 140 -8.62 -1.59 12.32
C ARG A 140 -9.43 -0.31 12.18
N GLY A 141 -10.64 -0.36 11.62
CA GLY A 141 -11.45 0.83 11.34
C GLY A 141 -10.84 1.77 10.29
N LEU A 142 -9.83 1.33 9.54
CA LEU A 142 -9.09 2.15 8.59
C LEU A 142 -9.73 2.21 7.21
N ILE A 143 -10.64 1.29 6.88
CA ILE A 143 -11.45 1.36 5.65
C ILE A 143 -12.93 1.42 5.99
N GLN A 144 -13.61 2.37 5.36
CA GLN A 144 -15.05 2.50 5.34
C GLN A 144 -15.55 2.38 3.89
N VAL A 145 -16.78 1.90 3.72
CA VAL A 145 -17.39 1.75 2.41
C VAL A 145 -18.55 2.73 2.29
N ALA A 146 -18.53 3.55 1.26
CA ALA A 146 -19.60 4.48 0.96
C ALA A 146 -20.90 3.72 0.66
N PRO A 147 -22.02 4.07 1.33
CA PRO A 147 -23.31 3.43 1.07
C PRO A 147 -23.75 3.70 -0.37
N ASP A 148 -24.45 2.73 -0.96
CA ASP A 148 -25.07 2.82 -2.29
C ASP A 148 -24.16 3.18 -3.48
N SER A 149 -22.84 3.11 -3.29
CA SER A 149 -21.86 3.31 -4.35
C SER A 149 -21.39 2.00 -4.98
N SER A 150 -21.02 2.06 -6.26
CA SER A 150 -20.51 0.92 -7.05
C SER A 150 -19.42 1.35 -8.04
N LYS A 151 -18.56 2.28 -7.60
CA LYS A 151 -17.45 2.83 -8.39
C LYS A 151 -16.15 2.14 -8.04
N LEU A 152 -15.29 1.91 -9.02
CA LEU A 152 -13.91 1.49 -8.77
C LEU A 152 -13.06 2.71 -8.42
N ALA A 153 -13.34 3.28 -7.25
CA ALA A 153 -12.71 4.49 -6.76
C ALA A 153 -12.62 4.45 -5.23
N ALA A 154 -11.64 5.15 -4.68
CA ALA A 154 -11.49 5.33 -3.24
C ALA A 154 -10.76 6.64 -2.94
N THR A 155 -11.09 7.24 -1.80
CA THR A 155 -10.38 8.37 -1.22
C THR A 155 -9.50 7.88 -0.09
N PHE A 156 -8.22 8.21 -0.16
CA PHE A 156 -7.21 7.88 0.83
C PHE A 156 -6.80 9.14 1.56
N SER A 157 -6.71 9.07 2.88
CA SER A 157 -6.41 10.22 3.73
C SER A 157 -5.33 9.90 4.75
N TYR A 158 -4.34 10.79 4.85
CA TYR A 158 -3.22 10.72 5.78
C TYR A 158 -2.70 12.12 6.09
N ASN A 159 -2.42 12.43 7.36
CA ASN A 159 -1.87 13.71 7.83
C ASN A 159 -2.55 14.95 7.22
N GLY A 160 -3.89 15.00 7.26
CA GLY A 160 -4.68 16.12 6.77
C GLY A 160 -4.68 16.32 5.25
N LYS A 161 -4.10 15.37 4.48
CA LYS A 161 -4.14 15.33 3.02
C LYS A 161 -5.04 14.20 2.56
N ALA A 162 -5.77 14.42 1.47
CA ALA A 162 -6.55 13.40 0.81
C ALA A 162 -6.22 13.31 -0.69
N VAL A 163 -6.26 12.09 -1.22
CA VAL A 163 -6.23 11.83 -2.67
C VAL A 163 -7.34 10.85 -3.02
N ARG A 164 -8.13 11.19 -4.03
CA ARG A 164 -9.13 10.29 -4.60
C ARG A 164 -8.61 9.74 -5.92
N LEU A 165 -8.59 8.42 -6.01
CA LEU A 165 -8.20 7.65 -7.19
C LEU A 165 -9.42 6.94 -7.77
N GLU A 166 -9.57 6.99 -9.08
CA GLU A 166 -10.65 6.31 -9.81
C GLU A 166 -10.09 5.58 -11.02
N VAL A 167 -10.47 4.31 -11.22
CA VAL A 167 -10.08 3.55 -12.41
C VAL A 167 -10.61 4.25 -13.65
N ARG A 168 -9.75 4.50 -14.63
CA ARG A 168 -10.13 5.22 -15.85
C ARG A 168 -11.29 4.51 -16.58
N PRO A 169 -12.24 5.27 -17.17
CA PRO A 169 -13.44 4.70 -17.79
C PRO A 169 -13.18 3.65 -18.86
N GLU A 170 -12.12 3.80 -19.66
CA GLU A 170 -11.75 2.86 -20.73
C GLU A 170 -11.26 1.50 -20.18
N LYS A 171 -10.51 1.50 -19.07
CA LYS A 171 -10.05 0.27 -18.40
C LYS A 171 -11.23 -0.44 -17.75
N LEU A 172 -12.14 0.33 -17.14
CA LEU A 172 -13.38 -0.16 -16.56
C LEU A 172 -14.31 -0.77 -17.62
N ALA A 173 -14.46 -0.12 -18.77
CA ALA A 173 -15.27 -0.62 -19.89
C ALA A 173 -14.74 -1.95 -20.42
N TYR A 174 -13.42 -2.06 -20.61
CA TYR A 174 -12.78 -3.31 -21.01
C TYR A 174 -13.05 -4.44 -20.01
N THR A 175 -12.80 -4.22 -18.72
CA THR A 175 -13.03 -5.21 -17.66
C THR A 175 -14.49 -5.64 -17.58
N ARG A 176 -15.44 -4.71 -17.64
CA ARG A 176 -16.88 -5.02 -17.66
C ARG A 176 -17.28 -5.85 -18.86
N LYS A 177 -16.70 -5.55 -20.04
CA LYS A 177 -16.96 -6.31 -21.26
C LYS A 177 -16.48 -7.76 -21.11
N VAL A 178 -15.25 -7.98 -20.63
CA VAL A 178 -14.74 -9.34 -20.40
C VAL A 178 -15.65 -10.11 -19.44
N ILE A 179 -15.96 -9.54 -18.27
CA ILE A 179 -16.81 -10.20 -17.27
C ILE A 179 -18.19 -10.53 -17.85
N SER A 180 -18.79 -9.61 -18.61
CA SER A 180 -20.10 -9.82 -19.24
C SER A 180 -20.06 -10.95 -20.28
N ASP A 181 -19.05 -10.93 -21.16
CA ASP A 181 -18.93 -11.90 -22.24
C ASP A 181 -18.61 -13.30 -21.70
N SER A 182 -17.69 -13.41 -20.75
CA SER A 182 -17.36 -14.68 -20.09
C SER A 182 -18.55 -15.24 -19.35
N ARG A 183 -19.32 -14.41 -18.63
CA ARG A 183 -20.55 -14.85 -17.93
C ARG A 183 -21.61 -15.34 -18.91
N LYS A 184 -21.78 -14.69 -20.06
CA LYS A 184 -22.72 -15.12 -21.11
C LYS A 184 -22.29 -16.45 -21.74
N LYS A 185 -20.98 -16.64 -21.95
CA LYS A 185 -20.42 -17.80 -22.64
C LYS A 185 -20.36 -19.05 -21.75
N TYR A 186 -19.94 -18.90 -20.50
CA TYR A 186 -19.61 -20.01 -19.61
C TYR A 186 -20.52 -20.12 -18.38
N GLY A 187 -21.47 -19.19 -18.20
CA GLY A 187 -22.15 -18.98 -16.92
C GLY A 187 -21.30 -18.18 -15.94
N GLY A 188 -21.88 -17.83 -14.79
CA GLY A 188 -21.14 -17.21 -13.69
C GLY A 188 -20.58 -18.28 -12.76
N LEU A 189 -19.42 -17.99 -12.15
CA LEU A 189 -18.79 -18.84 -11.12
C LEU A 189 -18.36 -20.23 -11.60
N THR A 190 -18.08 -20.39 -12.89
CA THR A 190 -17.46 -21.61 -13.45
C THR A 190 -15.95 -21.45 -13.58
N ASP A 191 -15.23 -22.57 -13.67
CA ASP A 191 -13.77 -22.54 -13.85
C ASP A 191 -13.35 -21.76 -15.10
N ASP A 192 -14.05 -21.94 -16.22
CA ASP A 192 -13.75 -21.22 -17.46
C ASP A 192 -14.05 -19.72 -17.36
N TYR A 193 -15.10 -19.33 -16.62
CA TYR A 193 -15.33 -17.93 -16.27
C TYR A 193 -14.15 -17.36 -15.47
N PHE A 194 -13.67 -18.08 -14.46
CA PHE A 194 -12.55 -17.60 -13.63
C PHE A 194 -11.20 -17.61 -14.37
N LYS A 195 -11.00 -18.50 -15.37
CA LYS A 195 -9.82 -18.43 -16.26
C LYS A 195 -9.78 -17.13 -17.06
N ASP A 196 -10.92 -16.69 -17.60
CA ASP A 196 -10.99 -15.41 -18.30
C ASP A 196 -10.76 -14.22 -17.35
N VAL A 197 -11.40 -14.23 -16.18
CA VAL A 197 -11.21 -13.20 -15.14
C VAL A 197 -9.74 -13.10 -14.72
N ARG A 198 -9.09 -14.26 -14.48
CA ARG A 198 -7.68 -14.35 -14.13
C ARG A 198 -6.78 -13.80 -15.23
N LYS A 199 -7.02 -14.18 -16.49
CA LYS A 199 -6.27 -13.68 -17.64
C LYS A 199 -6.32 -12.15 -17.71
N THR A 200 -7.49 -11.56 -17.49
CA THR A 200 -7.66 -10.10 -17.46
C THR A 200 -6.96 -9.46 -16.26
N GLY A 201 -7.01 -10.09 -15.09
CA GLY A 201 -6.27 -9.61 -13.91
C GLY A 201 -4.75 -9.65 -14.10
N LEU A 202 -4.20 -10.74 -14.64
CA LEU A 202 -2.77 -10.85 -14.95
C LEU A 202 -2.34 -9.82 -16.01
N HIS A 203 -3.14 -9.61 -17.05
CA HIS A 203 -2.87 -8.58 -18.05
C HIS A 203 -2.82 -7.18 -17.42
N ALA A 204 -3.77 -6.86 -16.54
CA ALA A 204 -3.79 -5.59 -15.82
C ALA A 204 -2.59 -5.42 -14.89
N TRP A 205 -2.19 -6.48 -14.18
CA TRP A 205 -1.02 -6.47 -13.30
C TRP A 205 0.26 -6.14 -14.06
N GLU A 206 0.47 -6.82 -15.20
CA GLU A 206 1.69 -6.67 -15.99
C GLU A 206 1.78 -5.34 -16.76
N ASN A 207 0.64 -4.85 -17.29
CA ASN A 207 0.68 -3.84 -18.34
C ASN A 207 0.16 -2.45 -17.92
N TYR A 208 -0.56 -2.33 -16.80
CA TYR A 208 -1.11 -1.05 -16.38
C TYR A 208 -0.24 -0.40 -15.29
N ALA A 209 0.47 0.64 -15.70
CA ALA A 209 1.12 1.59 -14.80
C ALA A 209 0.07 2.46 -14.09
N GLN A 210 0.43 3.02 -12.93
CA GLN A 210 -0.53 3.70 -12.06
C GLN A 210 -1.14 4.97 -12.72
N ASP A 211 -0.35 5.71 -13.50
CA ASP A 211 -0.77 6.90 -14.24
C ASP A 211 -1.69 6.60 -15.44
N ASP A 212 -1.49 5.45 -16.09
CA ASP A 212 -2.39 4.92 -17.13
C ASP A 212 -3.65 4.26 -16.53
N LEU A 213 -3.63 3.85 -15.27
CA LEU A 213 -4.77 3.16 -14.64
C LEU A 213 -5.75 4.10 -13.94
N PHE A 214 -5.26 5.18 -13.32
CA PHE A 214 -6.07 6.00 -12.42
C PHE A 214 -6.22 7.46 -12.87
N LEU A 215 -7.43 7.99 -12.71
CA LEU A 215 -7.69 9.41 -12.58
C LEU A 215 -7.35 9.82 -11.13
N VAL A 216 -6.56 10.88 -10.98
CA VAL A 216 -6.14 11.41 -9.68
C VAL A 216 -6.84 12.75 -9.45
N SER A 217 -7.43 12.90 -8.28
CA SER A 217 -8.03 14.16 -7.83
C SER A 217 -7.71 14.40 -6.36
N TYR A 218 -7.59 15.66 -5.97
CA TYR A 218 -7.31 16.06 -4.59
C TYR A 218 -8.56 16.78 -4.08
N PRO A 219 -9.45 16.09 -3.34
CA PRO A 219 -10.63 16.75 -2.79
C PRO A 219 -10.18 17.85 -1.80
N ASP A 220 -10.84 19.01 -1.84
CA ASP A 220 -10.52 20.11 -0.93
C ASP A 220 -10.67 19.64 0.53
N ASN A 221 -9.53 19.59 1.23
CA ASN A 221 -9.34 18.97 2.55
C ASN A 221 -10.20 19.54 3.71
N ALA A 222 -11.12 20.48 3.47
CA ALA A 222 -11.86 21.17 4.53
C ALA A 222 -13.35 20.81 4.62
N SER A 223 -14.02 20.41 3.53
CA SER A 223 -15.49 20.35 3.52
C SER A 223 -16.09 18.94 3.56
N SER A 224 -15.45 17.91 2.98
CA SER A 224 -16.00 16.54 2.96
C SER A 224 -15.45 15.64 4.07
N VAL A 225 -14.17 15.80 4.43
CA VAL A 225 -13.53 15.03 5.52
C VAL A 225 -14.16 15.37 6.87
N CYS A 226 -14.54 16.63 7.02
CA CYS A 226 -15.20 17.12 8.22
C CYS A 226 -16.71 17.21 8.07
N GLU A 227 -17.32 16.60 7.05
CA GLU A 227 -18.77 16.47 7.02
C GLU A 227 -19.22 15.74 8.29
N PHE A 228 -20.23 16.29 8.97
CA PHE A 228 -20.78 15.65 10.15
C PHE A 228 -21.53 14.36 9.76
N SER A 229 -20.83 13.24 9.87
CA SER A 229 -21.37 11.91 9.61
C SER A 229 -20.97 10.95 10.73
N LYS A 230 -21.78 9.91 10.94
CA LYS A 230 -21.45 8.86 11.94
C LYS A 230 -20.09 8.22 11.69
N GLY A 231 -19.71 8.03 10.42
CA GLY A 231 -18.43 7.42 10.04
C GLY A 231 -17.22 8.29 10.41
N ASN A 232 -17.31 9.59 10.16
CA ASN A 232 -16.23 10.54 10.48
C ASN A 232 -16.08 10.74 11.99
N VAL A 233 -17.20 10.87 12.71
CA VAL A 233 -17.20 10.99 14.18
C VAL A 233 -16.66 9.73 14.84
N ASN A 234 -17.09 8.54 14.39
CA ASN A 234 -16.56 7.27 14.93
C ASN A 234 -15.06 7.10 14.65
N SER A 235 -14.61 7.52 13.47
CA SER A 235 -13.18 7.52 13.12
C SER A 235 -12.38 8.39 14.10
N PHE A 236 -12.87 9.60 14.43
CA PHE A 236 -12.27 10.45 15.45
C PHE A 236 -12.29 9.80 16.84
N TYR A 237 -13.43 9.26 17.27
CA TYR A 237 -13.55 8.59 18.57
C TYR A 237 -12.59 7.42 18.71
N ASN A 238 -12.37 6.62 17.66
CA ASN A 238 -11.42 5.51 17.72
C ASN A 238 -9.98 6.00 17.93
N ARG A 239 -9.56 7.05 17.22
CA ARG A 239 -8.23 7.65 17.43
C ARG A 239 -8.09 8.25 18.82
N LEU A 240 -9.13 8.94 19.31
CA LEU A 240 -9.16 9.50 20.65
C LEU A 240 -9.08 8.39 21.71
N HIS A 241 -9.84 7.30 21.55
CA HIS A 241 -9.81 6.16 22.45
C HIS A 241 -8.43 5.51 22.52
N GLU A 242 -7.80 5.24 21.38
CA GLU A 242 -6.44 4.70 21.32
C GLU A 242 -5.43 5.65 21.97
N PHE A 243 -5.55 6.96 21.72
CA PHE A 243 -4.69 7.96 22.33
C PHE A 243 -4.81 7.97 23.86
N LEU A 244 -6.03 7.89 24.41
CA LEU A 244 -6.26 7.87 25.86
C LEU A 244 -5.67 6.63 26.56
N HIS A 245 -5.57 5.49 25.87
CA HIS A 245 -4.93 4.28 26.43
C HIS A 245 -3.44 4.46 26.72
N SER A 246 -2.79 5.46 26.11
CA SER A 246 -1.40 5.80 26.41
C SER A 246 -1.22 6.55 27.74
N GLY A 247 -2.32 6.91 28.42
CA GLY A 247 -2.32 7.69 29.66
C GLY A 247 -1.86 9.15 29.50
N PRO A 248 -2.35 9.90 28.50
CA PRO A 248 -1.92 11.28 28.25
C PRO A 248 -2.38 12.23 29.36
N SER A 249 -1.65 13.32 29.54
CA SER A 249 -2.07 14.45 30.36
C SER A 249 -3.23 15.22 29.71
N ASN A 250 -3.93 16.04 30.51
CA ASN A 250 -5.03 16.88 30.01
C ASN A 250 -4.59 17.82 28.88
N ASP A 251 -3.38 18.39 28.96
CA ASP A 251 -2.86 19.29 27.93
C ASP A 251 -2.57 18.56 26.61
N GLU A 252 -2.12 17.31 26.69
CA GLU A 252 -1.91 16.44 25.54
C GLU A 252 -3.24 16.02 24.89
N ILE A 253 -4.27 15.75 25.69
CA ILE A 253 -5.63 15.48 25.21
C ILE A 253 -6.18 16.68 24.45
N ILE A 254 -6.10 17.89 25.02
CA ILE A 254 -6.54 19.12 24.35
C ILE A 254 -5.75 19.33 23.05
N SER A 255 -4.42 19.19 23.09
CA SER A 255 -3.57 19.34 21.91
C SER A 255 -3.92 18.34 20.82
N PHE A 256 -4.20 17.09 21.17
CA PHE A 256 -4.65 16.06 20.24
C PHE A 256 -5.98 16.45 19.57
N ILE A 257 -6.97 16.86 20.37
CA ILE A 257 -8.29 17.26 19.88
C ILE A 257 -8.18 18.46 18.94
N GLU A 258 -7.44 19.50 19.34
CA GLU A 258 -7.29 20.73 18.56
C GLU A 258 -6.41 20.53 17.31
N SER A 259 -5.59 19.49 17.27
CA SER A 259 -4.84 19.11 16.07
C SER A 259 -5.71 18.45 14.99
N ASP A 260 -6.90 17.94 15.36
CA ASP A 260 -7.80 17.31 14.40
C ASP A 260 -8.45 18.37 13.49
N PRO A 261 -8.34 18.23 12.15
CA PRO A 261 -8.84 19.24 11.23
C PRO A 261 -10.37 19.42 11.29
N CYS A 262 -11.09 18.45 11.85
CA CYS A 262 -12.54 18.40 11.93
C CYS A 262 -13.11 18.82 13.28
N VAL A 263 -12.25 19.14 14.25
CA VAL A 263 -12.66 19.73 15.51
C VAL A 263 -12.42 21.24 15.46
N ALA A 264 -13.44 22.02 15.82
CA ALA A 264 -13.36 23.48 15.91
C ALA A 264 -12.74 23.94 17.24
N ARG A 265 -13.04 23.23 18.33
CA ARG A 265 -12.54 23.48 19.69
C ARG A 265 -12.84 22.28 20.59
N GLY A 266 -12.01 22.06 21.60
CA GLY A 266 -12.17 21.01 22.60
C GLY A 266 -12.05 21.56 24.03
N SER A 267 -12.60 20.82 24.99
CA SER A 267 -12.43 21.06 26.42
C SER A 267 -12.54 19.75 27.19
N ILE A 268 -11.93 19.71 28.37
CA ILE A 268 -12.12 18.62 29.32
C ILE A 268 -13.02 19.14 30.44
N GLU A 269 -14.11 18.43 30.64
CA GLU A 269 -15.05 18.63 31.73
C GLU A 269 -14.96 17.43 32.69
N THR A 270 -15.45 17.58 33.92
CA THR A 270 -15.48 16.49 34.90
C THR A 270 -16.88 16.40 35.47
N GLU A 271 -17.50 15.22 35.39
CA GLU A 271 -18.80 14.95 35.98
C GLU A 271 -18.67 13.80 36.99
N GLY A 272 -18.60 14.15 38.28
CA GLY A 272 -18.29 13.19 39.33
C GLY A 272 -16.86 12.66 39.22
N ASN A 273 -16.73 11.34 38.99
CA ASN A 273 -15.44 10.67 38.80
C ASN A 273 -15.11 10.41 37.31
N GLU A 274 -16.00 10.76 36.38
CA GLU A 274 -15.79 10.53 34.95
C GLU A 274 -15.17 11.77 34.29
N MET A 275 -14.21 11.52 33.40
CA MET A 275 -13.64 12.57 32.56
C MET A 275 -14.49 12.68 31.29
N LEU A 276 -14.99 13.88 31.03
CA LEU A 276 -15.76 14.16 29.82
C LEU A 276 -14.91 14.99 28.86
N ILE A 277 -14.60 14.40 27.71
CA ILE A 277 -13.93 15.09 26.63
C ILE A 277 -14.99 15.65 25.70
N VAL A 278 -15.11 16.97 25.70
CA VAL A 278 -16.13 17.70 24.95
C VAL A 278 -15.48 18.38 23.76
N PHE A 279 -16.06 18.26 22.59
CA PHE A 279 -15.55 18.90 21.39
C PHE A 279 -16.66 19.27 20.42
N TYR A 280 -16.37 20.24 19.56
CA TYR A 280 -17.33 20.79 18.60
C TYR A 280 -16.89 20.47 17.19
N TRP A 281 -17.77 19.84 16.44
CA TRP A 281 -17.47 19.42 15.08
C TRP A 281 -17.48 20.61 14.11
N LYS A 282 -16.48 20.72 13.25
CA LYS A 282 -16.21 21.96 12.49
C LYS A 282 -17.24 22.29 11.42
N SER A 283 -17.86 21.31 10.78
CA SER A 283 -18.80 21.57 9.67
C SER A 283 -20.14 22.15 10.10
N ASN A 284 -20.62 21.81 11.30
CA ASN A 284 -21.96 22.16 11.78
C ASN A 284 -21.99 22.65 13.24
N ASN A 285 -20.84 22.71 13.90
CA ASN A 285 -20.69 23.09 15.30
C ASN A 285 -21.46 22.18 16.28
N GLU A 286 -21.71 20.93 15.91
CA GLU A 286 -22.37 19.95 16.77
C GLU A 286 -21.48 19.62 17.98
N LYS A 287 -22.07 19.62 19.18
CA LYS A 287 -21.38 19.22 20.42
C LYS A 287 -21.32 17.70 20.50
N LEU A 288 -20.11 17.16 20.65
CA LEU A 288 -19.84 15.75 20.89
C LEU A 288 -19.17 15.58 22.25
N VAL A 289 -19.47 14.46 22.91
CA VAL A 289 -18.98 14.15 24.24
C VAL A 289 -18.48 12.71 24.25
N TYR A 290 -17.25 12.54 24.69
CA TYR A 290 -16.62 11.25 24.92
C TYR A 290 -16.40 11.09 26.42
N ALA A 291 -17.03 10.08 27.03
CA ALA A 291 -16.82 9.73 28.43
C ALA A 291 -15.68 8.72 28.53
N HIS A 292 -14.67 9.03 29.35
CA HIS A 292 -13.53 8.17 29.65
C HIS A 292 -13.54 7.75 31.12
#